data_AF-A0A846XML0-F1
#
_entry.id   AF-A0A846XML0-F1
#
_cell.length_a   1.000
_cell.length_b   1.000
_cell.length_c   1.000
_cell.angle_alpha   90.00
_cell.angle_beta   90.00
_cell.angle_gamma   90.00
#
_symmetry.space_group_name_H-M   'P 1'
#
loop_
_entity.id
_entity.type
_entity.pdbx_description
1 polymer ?
#
loop_
_entity_poly.entity_id
_entity_poly.type
_entity_poly.pdbx_seq_one_letter_code
_entity_poly.pdbx_strand_id
1 'polypeptide(L)'
;MGRKFAARFAATVSLCAATALLYGCAQDTGGHATAAAPAASQVATETPQERSLRIRDELVRLGCDSNSCIQTYFACEDGLLSGEACEFYRKHPLK
;
A
#
# COMPACT_ATOMS: atom_id res chain seq x y z
N MET A 1 27.63 26.92 40.62
CA MET A 1 26.42 27.41 39.92
C MET A 1 25.89 26.22 39.11
N GLY A 2 24.92 25.40 39.54
CA GLY A 2 23.50 25.69 39.85
C GLY A 2 22.72 25.75 38.52
N ARG A 3 21.71 24.93 38.17
CA ARG A 3 20.74 24.04 38.87
C ARG A 3 20.34 22.95 37.86
N LYS A 4 20.49 21.64 38.12
CA LYS A 4 19.48 20.70 38.69
C LYS A 4 18.02 21.00 38.29
N PHE A 5 17.44 20.19 37.41
CA PHE A 5 16.03 19.81 37.51
C PHE A 5 15.93 18.27 37.53
N ALA A 6 15.70 17.77 38.74
CA ALA A 6 15.21 16.44 39.04
C ALA A 6 13.80 16.31 38.45
N ALA A 7 13.51 15.23 37.73
CA ALA A 7 12.85 14.03 38.25
C ALA A 7 11.34 14.19 38.53
N ARG A 8 10.59 13.29 37.86
CA ARG A 8 9.40 12.58 38.35
C ARG A 8 8.06 13.31 38.33
N PHE A 9 7.21 12.91 37.38
CA PHE A 9 5.96 12.25 37.77
C PHE A 9 5.78 10.98 36.92
N ALA A 10 5.84 9.85 37.62
CA ALA A 10 5.40 8.56 37.15
C ALA A 10 3.91 8.42 37.45
N ALA A 11 3.13 7.93 36.49
CA ALA A 11 1.89 7.18 36.71
C ALA A 11 1.59 6.42 35.39
N THR A 12 2.13 5.21 35.21
CA THR A 12 1.57 3.91 35.57
C THR A 12 0.24 3.55 34.89
N VAL A 13 0.35 2.57 33.98
CA VAL A 13 -0.52 1.40 33.80
C VAL A 13 -1.92 1.66 33.19
N SER A 14 -2.12 1.18 31.96
CA SER A 14 -3.12 0.11 31.77
C SER A 14 -2.89 -0.66 30.47
N LEU A 15 -2.68 -1.96 30.68
CA LEU A 15 -2.64 -3.05 29.73
C LEU A 15 -4.07 -3.30 29.21
N CYS A 16 -4.31 -3.14 27.92
CA CYS A 16 -5.39 -3.86 27.25
C CYS A 16 -4.81 -4.56 26.02
N ALA A 17 -4.46 -5.83 26.24
CA ALA A 17 -4.34 -6.80 25.19
C ALA A 17 -5.65 -6.84 24.39
N ALA A 18 -5.55 -6.66 23.08
CA ALA A 18 -6.58 -7.08 22.14
C ALA A 18 -5.92 -7.84 20.98
N THR A 19 -5.08 -8.82 21.32
CA THR A 19 -4.90 -10.00 20.49
C THR A 19 -6.17 -10.84 20.63
N ALA A 20 -7.05 -10.80 19.63
CA ALA A 20 -7.92 -11.91 19.20
C ALA A 20 -9.07 -11.40 18.34
N LEU A 21 -8.84 -11.23 17.04
CA LEU A 21 -9.87 -11.45 16.02
C LEU A 21 -9.26 -12.30 14.89
N LEU A 22 -8.75 -13.47 15.27
CA LEU A 22 -8.56 -14.61 14.37
C LEU A 22 -9.51 -15.71 14.84
N TYR A 23 -10.81 -15.53 14.60
CA TYR A 23 -11.75 -16.64 14.71
C TYR A 23 -12.90 -16.49 13.70
N GLY A 24 -12.65 -17.07 12.53
CA GLY A 24 -13.57 -17.22 11.41
C GLY A 24 -12.73 -17.60 10.20
N CYS A 25 -12.79 -18.79 9.61
CA CYS A 25 -13.69 -19.92 9.73
C CYS A 25 -12.86 -21.19 9.49
N ALA A 26 -12.98 -22.20 10.33
CA ALA A 26 -12.71 -23.59 9.95
C ALA A 26 -13.29 -24.52 11.02
N GLN A 27 -14.62 -24.53 11.12
CA GLN A 27 -15.32 -25.73 11.54
C GLN A 27 -15.55 -26.55 10.27
N ASP A 28 -14.68 -27.53 10.00
CA ASP A 28 -15.07 -28.70 9.24
C ASP A 28 -14.29 -29.92 9.77
N THR A 29 -14.83 -30.45 10.87
CA THR A 29 -14.65 -31.84 11.27
C THR A 29 -15.38 -32.72 10.26
N GLY A 30 -14.66 -33.36 9.35
CA GLY A 30 -15.23 -34.40 8.51
C GLY A 30 -14.45 -34.61 7.22
N GLY A 31 -13.72 -35.72 7.13
CA GLY A 31 -12.99 -36.04 5.92
C GLY A 31 -13.90 -36.26 4.72
N HIS A 32 -13.63 -35.58 3.60
CA HIS A 32 -13.57 -36.16 2.26
C HIS A 32 -13.11 -35.13 1.24
N ALA A 33 -12.43 -35.63 0.22
CA ALA A 33 -12.01 -34.98 -1.02
C ALA A 33 -10.90 -33.92 -0.91
N THR A 34 -9.73 -34.29 -1.42
CA THR A 34 -8.73 -33.39 -2.00
C THR A 34 -9.38 -32.58 -3.13
N ALA A 35 -10.09 -31.52 -2.78
CA ALA A 35 -10.37 -30.45 -3.72
C ALA A 35 -9.04 -29.71 -3.95
N ALA A 36 -8.51 -29.81 -5.16
CA ALA A 36 -7.39 -28.98 -5.60
C ALA A 36 -7.80 -27.52 -5.39
N ALA A 37 -7.25 -26.88 -4.36
CA ALA A 37 -7.39 -25.45 -4.17
C ALA A 37 -6.90 -24.77 -5.47
N PRO A 38 -7.65 -23.80 -6.02
CA PRO A 38 -7.11 -23.00 -7.11
C PRO A 38 -5.79 -22.44 -6.61
N ALA A 39 -4.71 -22.67 -7.36
CA ALA A 39 -3.41 -22.09 -7.07
C ALA A 39 -3.64 -20.61 -6.85
N ALA A 40 -3.49 -20.15 -5.60
CA ALA A 40 -3.48 -18.74 -5.32
C ALA A 40 -2.33 -18.18 -6.14
N SER A 41 -2.66 -17.46 -7.22
CA SER A 41 -1.70 -16.64 -7.94
C SER A 41 -1.02 -15.81 -6.87
N GLN A 42 0.21 -16.17 -6.56
CA GLN A 42 1.06 -15.40 -5.67
C GLN A 42 1.23 -14.07 -6.39
N VAL A 43 0.39 -13.09 -6.08
CA VAL A 43 0.59 -11.71 -6.50
C VAL A 43 1.91 -11.36 -5.85
N ALA A 44 3.00 -11.42 -6.63
CA ALA A 44 4.29 -10.95 -6.18
C ALA A 44 4.02 -9.52 -5.70
N THR A 45 4.20 -9.28 -4.40
CA THR A 45 4.06 -7.95 -3.83
C THR A 45 5.21 -7.15 -4.39
N GLU A 46 4.93 -6.49 -5.50
CA GLU A 46 5.82 -5.54 -6.12
C GLU A 46 6.20 -4.44 -5.11
N THR A 47 7.48 -4.07 -5.12
CA THR A 47 7.93 -2.89 -4.39
C THR A 47 7.44 -1.60 -5.07
N PRO A 48 7.23 -0.50 -4.33
CA PRO A 48 6.85 0.78 -4.93
C PRO A 48 7.81 1.25 -6.03
N GLN A 49 9.11 0.99 -5.88
CA GLN A 49 10.10 1.29 -6.92
C GLN A 49 9.87 0.50 -8.20
N GLU A 50 9.70 -0.82 -8.11
CA GLU A 50 9.40 -1.67 -9.27
C GLU A 50 8.11 -1.23 -9.99
N ARG A 51 7.10 -0.81 -9.20
CA ARG A 51 5.86 -0.22 -9.74
C ARG A 51 6.13 1.02 -10.57
N SER A 52 6.83 1.99 -10.01
CA SER A 52 7.16 3.23 -10.70
C SER A 52 7.96 2.97 -11.98
N LEU A 53 8.86 1.99 -11.97
CA LEU A 53 9.62 1.60 -13.16
C LEU A 53 8.72 0.99 -14.24
N ARG A 54 7.82 0.05 -13.90
CA ARG A 54 6.85 -0.52 -14.86
C ARG A 54 5.96 0.58 -15.44
N ILE A 55 5.38 1.41 -14.58
CA ILE A 55 4.48 2.48 -15.01
C ILE A 55 5.20 3.43 -15.95
N ARG A 56 6.46 3.78 -15.65
CA ARG A 56 7.25 4.64 -16.53
C ARG A 56 7.46 3.99 -17.91
N ASP A 57 7.80 2.72 -17.96
CA ASP A 57 7.98 1.99 -19.22
C ASP A 57 6.69 1.96 -20.06
N GLU A 58 5.56 1.70 -19.40
CA GLU A 58 4.25 1.70 -20.03
C GLU A 58 3.85 3.10 -20.54
N LEU A 59 4.12 4.15 -19.77
CA LEU A 59 3.93 5.53 -20.20
C LEU A 59 4.73 5.84 -21.47
N VAL A 60 6.01 5.46 -21.51
CA VAL A 60 6.86 5.62 -22.70
C VAL A 60 6.27 4.87 -23.89
N ARG A 61 5.81 3.63 -23.69
CA ARG A 61 5.15 2.81 -24.73
C ARG A 61 3.89 3.46 -25.30
N LEU A 62 3.17 4.22 -24.47
CA LEU A 62 1.97 4.97 -24.85
C LEU A 62 2.27 6.36 -25.45
N GLY A 63 3.55 6.73 -25.60
CA GLY A 63 3.99 8.00 -26.19
C GLY A 63 4.27 9.12 -25.18
N CYS A 64 4.31 8.81 -23.89
CA CYS A 64 4.69 9.73 -22.82
C CYS A 64 6.20 9.58 -22.53
N ASP A 65 7.05 9.94 -23.49
CA ASP A 65 8.51 9.77 -23.45
C ASP A 65 9.27 10.99 -22.90
N SER A 66 8.56 12.12 -22.69
CA SER A 66 9.12 13.31 -22.07
C SER A 66 9.05 13.26 -20.53
N ASN A 67 10.08 13.81 -19.88
CA ASN A 67 10.12 13.90 -18.41
C ASN A 67 8.94 14.68 -17.82
N SER A 68 8.45 15.72 -18.51
CA SER A 68 7.29 16.50 -18.08
C SER A 68 6.00 15.69 -18.09
N CYS A 69 5.80 14.87 -19.13
CA CYS A 69 4.62 14.01 -19.23
C CYS A 69 4.60 12.95 -18.11
N ILE A 70 5.73 12.25 -17.91
CA ILE A 70 5.88 11.22 -16.88
C ILE A 70 5.67 11.81 -15.48
N GLN A 71 6.28 12.96 -15.18
CA GLN A 71 6.10 13.61 -13.89
C GLN A 71 4.67 14.10 -13.67
N THR A 72 3.97 14.51 -14.73
CA THR A 72 2.56 14.91 -14.63
C THR A 72 1.69 13.72 -14.24
N TYR A 73 1.92 12.53 -14.81
CA TYR A 73 1.22 11.31 -14.42
C TYR A 73 1.37 11.05 -12.92
N PHE A 74 2.62 11.00 -12.42
CA PHE A 74 2.88 10.70 -11.01
C PHE A 74 2.35 11.80 -10.08
N ALA A 75 2.49 13.07 -10.45
CA ALA A 75 1.92 14.17 -9.66
C ALA A 75 0.39 14.10 -9.58
N CYS A 76 -0.29 13.64 -10.65
CA CYS A 76 -1.73 13.38 -10.63
C CYS A 76 -2.09 12.15 -9.79
N GLU A 77 -1.29 11.08 -9.83
CA GLU A 77 -1.49 9.88 -9.00
C GLU A 77 -1.34 10.20 -7.51
N ASP A 78 -0.28 10.93 -7.16
CA ASP A 78 0.06 11.30 -5.79
C ASP A 78 -0.83 12.44 -5.24
N GLY A 79 -1.68 13.04 -6.09
CA GLY A 79 -2.57 14.15 -5.72
C GLY A 79 -1.87 15.50 -5.55
N LEU A 80 -0.61 15.62 -5.94
CA LEU A 80 0.13 16.89 -5.99
C LEU A 80 -0.39 17.82 -7.09
N LEU A 81 -0.93 17.25 -8.16
CA LEU A 81 -1.58 17.96 -9.26
C LEU A 81 -3.05 17.53 -9.34
N SER A 82 -3.93 18.45 -9.73
CA SER A 82 -5.37 18.20 -9.79
C SER A 82 -6.05 19.01 -10.90
N GLY A 83 -7.37 18.83 -11.06
CA GLY A 83 -8.16 19.51 -12.07
C GLY A 83 -8.20 18.77 -13.42
N GLU A 84 -8.56 19.49 -14.48
CA GLU A 84 -8.75 18.94 -15.82
C GLU A 84 -7.50 18.24 -16.38
N ALA A 85 -6.31 18.74 -16.03
CA ALA A 85 -5.04 18.16 -16.44
C ALA A 85 -4.85 16.71 -15.94
N CYS A 86 -5.50 16.32 -14.84
CA CYS A 86 -5.42 14.96 -14.28
C CYS A 86 -6.61 14.07 -14.63
N GLU A 87 -7.66 14.59 -15.27
CA GLU A 87 -8.88 13.81 -15.53
C GLU A 87 -8.60 12.57 -16.36
N PHE A 88 -7.76 12.71 -17.38
CA PHE A 88 -7.39 11.60 -18.25
C PHE A 88 -6.73 10.47 -17.44
N TYR A 89 -5.70 10.78 -16.67
CA TYR A 89 -4.98 9.77 -15.85
C TYR A 89 -5.87 9.13 -14.79
N ARG A 90 -6.81 9.89 -14.21
CA ARG A 90 -7.77 9.36 -13.24
C ARG A 90 -8.79 8.41 -13.87
N LYS A 91 -9.19 8.65 -15.12
CA LYS A 91 -10.07 7.76 -15.90
C LYS A 91 -9.31 6.55 -16.44
N HIS A 92 -7.99 6.65 -16.60
CA HIS A 92 -7.12 5.63 -17.18
C HIS A 92 -5.88 5.33 -16.30
N PRO A 93 -6.05 4.80 -15.07
CA PRO A 93 -4.93 4.53 -14.18
C PRO A 93 -4.12 3.32 -14.64
N LEU A 94 -2.78 3.45 -14.62
CA LEU A 94 -1.87 2.33 -14.84
C LEU A 94 -1.63 1.63 -13.50
N LYS A 95 -2.09 0.37 -13.38
CA LYS A 95 -1.95 -0.43 -12.16
C LYS A 95 -0.81 -1.41 -12.25
#